data_AF-A0A1W9GHA8-F1
#
_entry.id   AF-A0A1W9GHA8-F1
#
_cell.length_a   1.000
_cell.length_b   1.000
_cell.length_c   1.000
_cell.angle_alpha   90.00
_cell.angle_beta   90.00
_cell.angle_gamma   90.00
#
_symmetry.space_group_name_H-M   'P 1'
#
loop_
_entity.id
_entity.type
_entity.pdbx_description
1 polymer ?
#
loop_
_entity_poly.entity_id
_entity_poly.type
_entity_poly.pdbx_seq_one_letter_code
_entity_poly.pdbx_strand_id
1 'polypeptide(L)'
;MAWIGWTLGMSGPTVQAAKRKLKARYSYAKHLDDTEYFDEALRDVLRIYKPKRSAEGWNLRTDGVYLDVLDYQTQDSLGMISKVKPIMFTVEGHLSDMFAGPVADTANQLEKEGLVRHQPVGYNNGALPFDNASGVKELARLVGSTKLDNGTPFPAGTPWALGGFSQGGIIISYFYFDYLAPGKPLNWRLKDLKGVLAYGNPCRQINSIAPWCQSWATKPNTHGLDPYRRFGMPGKPSQPDNWMEVYRGGDIFAENTDDKSGEIKAAIYQAVMKDFFSNPFSLAAQIADLFLTPLEEVIGIVMAIISGVSFLAGQPNAHYSPFDLQGGVDWMRKQLKN
;
A
#
# COMPACT_ATOMS: atom_id res chain seq x y z
N MET A 1 -0.81 15.83 35.03
CA MET A 1 -1.01 14.38 35.27
C MET A 1 -1.45 13.74 33.96
N ALA A 2 -0.90 12.60 33.58
CA ALA A 2 -1.38 11.85 32.42
C ALA A 2 -2.73 11.18 32.76
N TRP A 3 -3.73 11.32 31.89
CA TRP A 3 -5.03 10.67 32.08
C TRP A 3 -4.87 9.14 31.97
N ILE A 4 -5.29 8.41 33.00
CA ILE A 4 -5.15 6.94 33.07
C ILE A 4 -6.43 6.18 32.71
N GLY A 5 -7.56 6.88 32.58
CA GLY A 5 -8.89 6.33 32.30
C GLY A 5 -9.96 6.86 33.26
N TRP A 6 -11.18 6.30 33.19
CA TRP A 6 -12.25 6.61 34.15
C TRP A 6 -12.10 5.75 35.40
N THR A 7 -12.19 6.36 36.58
CA THR A 7 -12.04 5.71 37.89
C THR A 7 -13.26 5.92 38.77
N LEU A 8 -13.32 5.20 39.88
CA LEU A 8 -14.32 5.37 40.94
C LEU A 8 -14.53 6.86 41.28
N GLY A 9 -15.79 7.30 41.34
CA GLY A 9 -16.17 8.67 41.65
C GLY A 9 -16.27 9.61 40.45
N MET A 10 -15.81 9.22 39.26
CA MET A 10 -15.96 10.02 38.04
C MET A 10 -17.33 9.80 37.40
N SER A 11 -17.84 10.79 36.65
CA SER A 11 -19.08 10.67 35.88
C SER A 11 -18.90 11.09 34.43
N GLY A 12 -19.49 10.35 33.50
CA GLY A 12 -19.65 10.81 32.13
C GLY A 12 -20.32 9.79 31.19
N PRO A 13 -20.70 10.22 29.98
CA PRO A 13 -21.46 9.39 29.03
C PRO A 13 -20.68 8.13 28.60
N THR A 14 -19.35 8.18 28.60
CA THR A 14 -18.50 7.00 28.33
C THR A 14 -18.70 5.89 29.37
N VAL A 15 -18.86 6.25 30.65
CA VAL A 15 -19.08 5.29 31.74
C VAL A 15 -20.43 4.59 31.55
N GLN A 16 -21.50 5.35 31.30
CA GLN A 16 -22.82 4.81 31.01
C GLN A 16 -22.79 3.87 29.79
N ALA A 17 -22.12 4.28 28.71
CA ALA A 17 -21.97 3.46 27.51
C ALA A 17 -21.24 2.13 27.80
N ALA A 18 -20.18 2.16 28.62
CA ALA A 18 -19.48 0.95 29.06
C ALA A 18 -20.37 0.03 29.90
N LYS A 19 -21.10 0.58 30.88
CA LYS A 19 -22.08 -0.16 31.70
C LYS A 19 -23.11 -0.86 30.81
N ARG A 20 -23.71 -0.14 29.85
CA ARG A 20 -24.65 -0.71 28.87
C ARG A 20 -24.04 -1.86 28.05
N LYS A 21 -22.81 -1.69 27.53
CA LYS A 21 -22.12 -2.74 26.75
C LYS A 21 -21.81 -3.98 27.60
N LEU A 22 -21.30 -3.78 28.81
CA LEU A 22 -21.01 -4.85 29.77
C LEU A 22 -22.29 -5.60 30.15
N LYS A 23 -23.33 -4.86 30.54
CA LYS A 23 -24.66 -5.38 30.89
C LYS A 23 -25.30 -6.14 29.74
N ALA A 24 -25.16 -5.69 28.50
CA ALA A 24 -25.69 -6.40 27.34
C ALA A 24 -25.01 -7.77 27.15
N ARG A 25 -23.68 -7.84 27.29
CA ARG A 25 -22.88 -9.00 26.89
C ARG A 25 -22.60 -10.03 27.98
N TYR A 26 -22.47 -9.60 29.23
CA TYR A 26 -21.93 -10.47 30.29
C TYR A 26 -22.94 -10.70 31.41
N SER A 27 -23.13 -11.96 31.81
CA SER A 27 -24.04 -12.35 32.89
C SER A 27 -23.64 -11.73 34.23
N TYR A 28 -22.34 -11.67 34.55
CA TYR A 28 -21.83 -11.08 35.79
C TYR A 28 -21.97 -9.55 35.84
N ALA A 29 -22.34 -8.88 34.74
CA ALA A 29 -22.51 -7.42 34.68
C ALA A 29 -23.99 -6.99 34.66
N LYS A 30 -24.95 -7.91 34.79
CA LYS A 30 -26.38 -7.61 34.66
C LYS A 30 -26.92 -6.66 35.73
N HIS A 31 -26.25 -6.61 36.89
CA HIS A 31 -26.62 -5.78 38.03
C HIS A 31 -26.17 -4.31 37.91
N LEU A 32 -25.37 -3.96 36.90
CA LEU A 32 -24.96 -2.58 36.68
C LEU A 32 -26.19 -1.68 36.42
N ASP A 33 -26.17 -0.49 37.00
CA ASP A 33 -27.15 0.54 36.72
C ASP A 33 -26.96 1.14 35.30
N ASP A 34 -27.77 2.15 34.97
CA ASP A 34 -27.65 2.89 33.71
C ASP A 34 -27.24 4.36 33.92
N THR A 35 -26.48 4.65 34.98
CA THR A 35 -26.03 6.01 35.28
C THR A 35 -24.68 6.31 34.62
N GLU A 36 -24.34 7.59 34.54
CA GLU A 36 -23.00 8.04 34.10
C GLU A 36 -21.94 7.91 35.20
N TYR A 37 -22.33 7.57 36.44
CA TYR A 37 -21.41 7.54 37.58
C TYR A 37 -20.61 6.24 37.61
N PHE A 38 -19.30 6.34 37.79
CA PHE A 38 -18.43 5.19 37.99
C PHE A 38 -18.47 4.78 39.47
N ASP A 39 -19.20 3.72 39.76
CA ASP A 39 -19.46 3.18 41.09
C ASP A 39 -18.60 1.94 41.39
N GLU A 40 -18.77 1.44 42.62
CA GLU A 40 -18.14 0.21 43.10
C GLU A 40 -18.53 -1.03 42.27
N ALA A 41 -19.78 -1.09 41.82
CA ALA A 41 -20.27 -2.20 41.00
C ALA A 41 -19.53 -2.27 39.65
N LEU A 42 -19.32 -1.13 38.97
CA LEU A 42 -18.53 -1.10 37.74
C LEU A 42 -17.07 -1.49 37.99
N ARG A 43 -16.46 -1.02 39.10
CA ARG A 43 -15.10 -1.42 39.49
C ARG A 43 -14.96 -2.93 39.61
N ASP A 44 -15.87 -3.57 40.33
CA ASP A 44 -15.85 -5.02 40.56
C ASP A 44 -16.09 -5.80 39.25
N VAL A 45 -16.98 -5.31 38.37
CA VAL A 45 -17.16 -5.89 37.04
C VAL A 45 -15.87 -5.79 36.20
N LEU A 46 -15.12 -4.69 36.25
CA LEU A 46 -13.86 -4.55 35.53
C LEU A 46 -12.78 -5.51 36.04
N ARG A 47 -12.70 -5.74 37.36
CA ARG A 47 -11.80 -6.73 37.97
C ARG A 47 -12.05 -8.15 37.48
N ILE A 48 -13.28 -8.48 37.10
CA ILE A 48 -13.64 -9.76 36.48
C ILE A 48 -13.41 -9.72 34.96
N TYR A 49 -13.81 -8.63 34.31
CA TYR A 49 -13.79 -8.49 32.86
C TYR A 49 -12.37 -8.51 32.29
N LYS A 50 -11.45 -7.71 32.83
CA LYS A 50 -10.12 -7.52 32.23
C LYS A 50 -9.29 -8.82 32.20
N PRO A 51 -9.16 -9.58 33.31
CA PRO A 51 -8.40 -10.82 33.27
C PRO A 51 -8.99 -11.85 32.30
N LYS A 52 -10.32 -11.98 32.26
CA LYS A 52 -11.00 -12.87 31.30
C LYS A 52 -10.74 -12.46 29.86
N ARG A 53 -10.87 -11.17 29.56
CA ARG A 53 -10.67 -10.65 28.21
C ARG A 53 -9.19 -10.74 27.79
N SER A 54 -8.26 -10.60 28.74
CA SER A 54 -6.84 -10.83 28.49
C SER A 54 -6.49 -12.28 28.18
N ALA A 55 -7.14 -13.24 28.84
CA ALA A 55 -7.01 -14.65 28.51
C ALA A 55 -7.50 -14.99 27.08
N GLU A 56 -8.38 -14.15 26.51
CA GLU A 56 -8.84 -14.25 25.12
C GLU A 56 -7.89 -13.55 24.11
N GLY A 57 -6.72 -13.08 24.54
CA GLY A 57 -5.69 -12.50 23.68
C GLY A 57 -5.66 -10.96 23.64
N TRP A 58 -6.43 -10.26 24.48
CA TRP A 58 -6.35 -8.80 24.60
C TRP A 58 -5.23 -8.37 25.57
N ASN A 59 -4.40 -7.42 25.16
CA ASN A 59 -3.39 -6.84 26.04
C ASN A 59 -4.00 -5.74 26.94
N LEU A 60 -4.77 -6.15 27.95
CA LEU A 60 -5.33 -5.25 28.96
C LEU A 60 -4.44 -5.23 30.20
N ARG A 61 -4.25 -4.04 30.77
CA ARG A 61 -3.56 -3.89 32.05
C ARG A 61 -4.42 -4.42 33.19
N THR A 62 -3.87 -5.35 33.95
CA THR A 62 -4.55 -6.07 35.05
C THR A 62 -3.85 -5.90 36.40
N ASP A 63 -2.85 -5.03 36.47
CA ASP A 63 -2.00 -4.78 37.62
C ASP A 63 -2.39 -3.50 38.37
N GLY A 64 -2.37 -3.57 39.70
CA GLY A 64 -2.55 -2.43 40.60
C GLY A 64 -3.78 -1.57 40.28
N VAL A 65 -3.57 -0.25 40.22
CA VAL A 65 -4.65 0.72 39.94
C VAL A 65 -5.30 0.45 38.59
N TYR A 66 -4.57 -0.03 37.57
CA TYR A 66 -5.08 -0.21 36.21
C TYR A 66 -6.15 -1.29 36.09
N LEU A 67 -6.22 -2.24 37.03
CA LEU A 67 -7.30 -3.22 37.08
C LEU A 67 -8.67 -2.56 37.30
N ASP A 68 -8.68 -1.41 38.00
CA ASP A 68 -9.88 -0.72 38.49
C ASP A 68 -10.35 0.43 37.58
N VAL A 69 -9.68 0.65 36.44
CA VAL A 69 -9.93 1.80 35.57
C VAL A 69 -10.56 1.38 34.25
N LEU A 70 -11.56 2.12 33.76
CA LEU A 70 -12.01 2.04 32.38
C LEU A 70 -11.08 2.89 31.49
N ASP A 71 -9.93 2.32 31.15
CA ASP A 71 -8.93 2.95 30.28
C ASP A 71 -9.24 2.74 28.79
N TYR A 72 -8.42 3.35 27.92
CA TYR A 72 -8.61 3.28 26.47
C TYR A 72 -8.66 1.83 25.95
N GLN A 73 -7.73 0.97 26.38
CA GLN A 73 -7.67 -0.43 25.95
C GLN A 73 -8.91 -1.21 26.36
N THR A 74 -9.45 -0.94 27.56
CA THR A 74 -10.69 -1.55 28.05
C THR A 74 -11.91 -1.06 27.26
N GLN A 75 -11.97 0.22 26.91
CA GLN A 75 -13.02 0.76 26.04
C GLN A 75 -12.94 0.16 24.63
N ASP A 76 -11.72 -0.02 24.10
CA ASP A 76 -11.47 -0.67 22.81
C ASP A 76 -11.92 -2.14 22.82
N SER A 77 -11.56 -2.90 23.87
CA SER A 77 -11.97 -4.30 24.00
C SER A 77 -13.49 -4.48 24.18
N LEU A 78 -14.19 -3.44 24.67
CA LEU A 78 -15.65 -3.36 24.71
C LEU A 78 -16.27 -2.97 23.36
N GLY A 79 -15.48 -2.62 22.35
CA GLY A 79 -15.94 -2.15 21.05
C GLY A 79 -16.60 -0.77 21.14
N MET A 80 -16.14 0.07 22.06
CA MET A 80 -16.58 1.46 22.20
C MET A 80 -15.75 2.41 21.35
N ILE A 81 -14.55 1.99 20.96
CA ILE A 81 -13.69 2.74 20.07
C ILE A 81 -13.99 2.32 18.64
N SER A 82 -14.45 3.28 17.83
CA SER A 82 -14.56 3.08 16.39
C SER A 82 -13.17 3.08 15.77
N LYS A 83 -12.67 1.92 15.37
CA LYS A 83 -11.41 1.84 14.62
C LYS A 83 -11.67 2.25 13.17
N VAL A 84 -10.97 3.29 12.72
CA VAL A 84 -10.92 3.62 11.31
C VAL A 84 -10.29 2.44 10.59
N LYS A 85 -10.98 1.89 9.59
CA LYS A 85 -10.45 0.79 8.78
C LYS A 85 -9.16 1.25 8.08
N PRO A 86 -8.16 0.38 7.91
CA PRO A 86 -7.01 0.69 7.10
C PRO A 86 -7.40 1.14 5.69
N ILE A 87 -6.59 2.01 5.09
CA ILE A 87 -6.81 2.46 3.71
C ILE A 87 -5.79 1.77 2.79
N MET A 88 -6.25 1.14 1.72
CA MET A 88 -5.37 0.66 0.66
C MET A 88 -5.44 1.63 -0.51
N PHE A 89 -4.35 2.37 -0.72
CA PHE A 89 -4.20 3.23 -1.89
C PHE A 89 -3.71 2.38 -3.07
N THR A 90 -4.28 2.59 -4.24
CA THR A 90 -3.92 1.86 -5.46
C THR A 90 -3.60 2.83 -6.58
N VAL A 91 -2.55 2.55 -7.33
CA VAL A 91 -2.13 3.32 -8.49
C VAL A 91 -1.99 2.36 -9.67
N GLU A 92 -2.93 2.43 -10.60
CA GLU A 92 -2.92 1.60 -11.80
C GLU A 92 -2.05 2.22 -12.91
N GLY A 93 -1.82 1.47 -13.98
CA GLY A 93 -0.85 1.80 -15.03
C GLY A 93 -1.30 2.86 -16.04
N HIS A 94 -0.41 3.09 -17.02
CA HIS A 94 -0.68 3.91 -18.19
C HIS A 94 -1.93 3.41 -18.93
N LEU A 95 -2.84 4.32 -19.28
CA LEU A 95 -4.13 4.02 -19.95
C LEU A 95 -5.05 3.01 -19.23
N SER A 96 -4.74 2.65 -17.99
CA SER A 96 -5.54 1.71 -17.20
C SER A 96 -6.76 2.41 -16.58
N ASP A 97 -7.78 1.65 -16.23
CA ASP A 97 -8.84 2.08 -15.33
C ASP A 97 -8.27 2.12 -13.90
N MET A 98 -8.51 3.20 -13.14
CA MET A 98 -8.03 3.29 -11.75
C MET A 98 -8.82 2.40 -10.78
N PHE A 99 -9.98 1.89 -11.19
CA PHE A 99 -10.87 1.06 -10.37
C PHE A 99 -10.78 -0.43 -10.71
N ALA A 100 -10.05 -0.81 -11.76
CA ALA A 100 -9.92 -2.18 -12.22
C ALA A 100 -8.48 -2.46 -12.70
N GLY A 101 -7.94 -3.63 -12.36
CA GLY A 101 -6.52 -3.93 -12.56
C GLY A 101 -5.95 -4.71 -11.38
N PRO A 102 -4.70 -5.18 -11.46
CA PRO A 102 -4.16 -6.12 -10.48
C PRO A 102 -4.15 -5.58 -9.04
N VAL A 103 -3.86 -4.28 -8.85
CA VAL A 103 -3.81 -3.71 -7.49
C VAL A 103 -5.18 -3.22 -7.02
N ALA A 104 -6.00 -2.68 -7.92
CA ALA A 104 -7.38 -2.31 -7.67
C ALA A 104 -8.24 -3.54 -7.33
N ASP A 105 -8.12 -4.64 -8.07
CA ASP A 105 -8.86 -5.88 -7.83
C ASP A 105 -8.42 -6.56 -6.53
N THR A 106 -7.12 -6.53 -6.22
CA THR A 106 -6.60 -6.95 -4.90
C THR A 106 -7.27 -6.13 -3.77
N ALA A 107 -7.31 -4.80 -3.90
CA ALA A 107 -7.91 -3.93 -2.90
C ALA A 107 -9.43 -4.11 -2.80
N ASN A 108 -10.13 -4.27 -3.93
CA ASN A 108 -11.56 -4.56 -4.01
C ASN A 108 -11.90 -5.87 -3.28
N GLN A 109 -11.09 -6.91 -3.43
CA GLN A 109 -11.27 -8.17 -2.71
C GLN A 109 -11.09 -7.97 -1.20
N LEU A 110 -10.01 -7.30 -0.77
CA LEU A 110 -9.75 -7.04 0.66
C LEU A 110 -10.81 -6.11 1.29
N GLU A 111 -11.37 -5.18 0.52
CA GLU A 111 -12.48 -4.33 0.95
C GLU A 111 -13.78 -5.13 1.13
N LYS A 112 -14.09 -6.05 0.20
CA LYS A 112 -15.24 -6.99 0.32
C LYS A 112 -15.10 -7.89 1.55
N GLU A 113 -13.88 -8.30 1.90
CA GLU A 113 -13.57 -9.02 3.15
C GLU A 113 -13.64 -8.12 4.41
N GLY A 114 -13.85 -6.83 4.23
CA GLY A 114 -14.00 -5.86 5.30
C GLY A 114 -12.69 -5.39 5.94
N LEU A 115 -11.53 -5.74 5.36
CA LEU A 115 -10.21 -5.51 5.94
C LEU A 115 -9.66 -4.10 5.68
N VAL A 116 -10.03 -3.50 4.55
CA VAL A 116 -9.60 -2.15 4.16
C VAL A 116 -10.76 -1.32 3.65
N ARG A 117 -10.47 -0.04 3.40
CA ARG A 117 -11.19 0.81 2.45
C ARG A 117 -10.31 1.02 1.23
N HIS A 118 -10.85 0.78 0.04
CA HIS A 118 -10.11 0.98 -1.20
C HIS A 118 -10.15 2.47 -1.60
N GLN A 119 -8.98 3.05 -1.87
CA GLN A 119 -8.85 4.41 -2.37
C GLN A 119 -7.96 4.44 -3.63
N PRO A 120 -8.56 4.37 -4.83
CA PRO A 120 -7.85 4.63 -6.07
C PRO A 120 -7.20 6.01 -6.09
N VAL A 121 -6.03 6.12 -6.71
CA VAL A 121 -5.29 7.37 -6.92
C VAL A 121 -5.46 7.78 -8.38
N GLY A 122 -6.26 8.81 -8.61
CA GLY A 122 -6.43 9.39 -9.95
C GLY A 122 -5.22 10.24 -10.34
N TYR A 123 -4.75 10.09 -11.57
CA TYR A 123 -3.67 10.92 -12.12
C TYR A 123 -3.77 10.99 -13.64
N ASN A 124 -2.90 11.80 -14.26
CA ASN A 124 -2.85 11.95 -15.70
C ASN A 124 -2.16 10.74 -16.38
N ASN A 125 -2.82 9.58 -16.32
CA ASN A 125 -2.28 8.30 -16.76
C ASN A 125 -2.34 8.08 -18.28
N GLY A 126 -2.85 9.05 -19.05
CA GLY A 126 -2.88 9.01 -20.52
C GLY A 126 -1.86 9.95 -21.19
N ALA A 127 -1.13 10.76 -20.42
CA ALA A 127 -0.20 11.71 -20.99
C ALA A 127 1.09 11.06 -21.51
N LEU A 128 1.60 11.65 -22.59
CA LEU A 128 2.92 11.41 -23.16
C LEU A 128 3.62 12.77 -23.37
N PRO A 129 4.83 12.98 -22.85
CA PRO A 129 5.57 12.14 -21.91
C PRO A 129 4.79 11.81 -20.62
N PHE A 130 5.15 10.71 -19.96
CA PHE A 130 4.47 10.24 -18.75
C PHE A 130 4.45 11.30 -17.63
N ASP A 131 3.25 11.71 -17.22
CA ASP A 131 3.05 12.64 -16.11
C ASP A 131 3.03 11.92 -14.75
N ASN A 132 4.16 11.29 -14.41
CA ASN A 132 4.32 10.62 -13.11
C ASN A 132 4.23 11.60 -11.93
N ALA A 133 4.57 12.87 -12.17
CA ALA A 133 4.53 13.91 -11.14
C ALA A 133 3.11 14.15 -10.63
N SER A 134 2.10 14.10 -11.51
CA SER A 134 0.70 14.19 -11.11
C SER A 134 0.32 13.09 -10.10
N GLY A 135 0.66 11.83 -10.39
CA GLY A 135 0.35 10.70 -9.51
C GLY A 135 1.13 10.72 -8.20
N VAL A 136 2.42 11.06 -8.23
CA VAL A 136 3.24 11.18 -7.01
C VAL A 136 2.68 12.26 -6.08
N LYS A 137 2.31 13.42 -6.63
CA LYS A 137 1.75 14.53 -5.85
C LYS A 137 0.38 14.19 -5.30
N GLU A 138 -0.46 13.52 -6.07
CA GLU A 138 -1.79 13.11 -5.59
C GLU A 138 -1.71 12.06 -4.50
N LEU A 139 -0.86 11.03 -4.66
CA LEU A 139 -0.61 10.06 -3.61
C LEU A 139 -0.06 10.73 -2.34
N ALA A 140 0.85 11.69 -2.48
CA ALA A 140 1.34 12.48 -1.34
C ALA A 140 0.26 13.31 -0.67
N ARG A 141 -0.65 13.94 -1.42
CA ARG A 141 -1.78 14.69 -0.87
C ARG A 141 -2.70 13.77 -0.07
N LEU A 142 -3.06 12.63 -0.64
CA LEU A 142 -3.96 11.66 -0.02
C LEU A 142 -3.34 11.03 1.24
N VAL A 143 -2.10 10.56 1.15
CA VAL A 143 -1.38 9.94 2.28
C VAL A 143 -1.05 10.99 3.36
N GLY A 144 -0.81 12.24 2.98
CA GLY A 144 -0.57 13.34 3.92
C GLY A 144 -1.82 13.86 4.62
N SER A 145 -3.02 13.53 4.13
CA SER A 145 -4.28 14.04 4.70
C SER A 145 -4.71 13.28 5.96
N THR A 146 -5.49 13.94 6.82
CA THR A 146 -6.19 13.33 7.95
C THR A 146 -7.64 12.94 7.65
N LYS A 147 -8.12 13.25 6.45
CA LYS A 147 -9.47 12.97 5.96
C LYS A 147 -9.47 12.92 4.43
N LEU A 148 -10.06 11.88 3.84
CA LEU A 148 -10.17 11.77 2.39
C LEU A 148 -11.32 12.61 1.84
N ASP A 149 -11.31 12.87 0.53
CA ASP A 149 -12.27 13.76 -0.14
C ASP A 149 -13.72 13.25 -0.02
N ASN A 150 -13.91 11.93 0.06
CA ASN A 150 -15.22 11.30 0.29
C ASN A 150 -15.70 11.35 1.76
N GLY A 151 -14.98 12.06 2.63
CA GLY A 151 -15.33 12.20 4.03
C GLY A 151 -14.74 11.13 4.97
N THR A 152 -14.11 10.10 4.43
CA THR A 152 -13.53 9.00 5.23
C THR A 152 -12.44 9.55 6.16
N PRO A 153 -12.56 9.36 7.50
CA PRO A 153 -11.51 9.74 8.44
C PRO A 153 -10.21 9.00 8.11
N PHE A 154 -9.09 9.69 8.19
CA PHE A 154 -7.76 9.11 8.01
C PHE A 154 -6.72 9.73 8.94
N PRO A 155 -7.00 9.86 10.25
CA PRO A 155 -6.09 10.52 11.19
C PRO A 155 -4.73 9.81 11.26
N ALA A 156 -3.71 10.54 11.74
CA ALA A 156 -2.40 9.96 12.02
C ALA A 156 -2.51 8.69 12.89
N GLY A 157 -1.72 7.67 12.59
CA GLY A 157 -1.83 6.36 13.25
C GLY A 157 -2.84 5.41 12.60
N THR A 158 -3.62 5.85 11.61
CA THR A 158 -4.47 4.95 10.83
C THR A 158 -3.58 4.09 9.91
N PRO A 159 -3.62 2.74 10.06
CA PRO A 159 -2.86 1.87 9.18
C PRO A 159 -3.23 2.06 7.72
N TRP A 160 -2.29 1.85 6.82
CA TRP A 160 -2.54 1.92 5.39
C TRP A 160 -1.65 0.97 4.60
N ALA A 161 -2.04 0.68 3.37
CA ALA A 161 -1.33 -0.18 2.44
C ALA A 161 -1.27 0.50 1.06
N LEU A 162 -0.37 0.02 0.21
CA LEU A 162 -0.13 0.60 -1.11
C LEU A 162 -0.05 -0.48 -2.19
N GLY A 163 -0.64 -0.21 -3.34
CA GLY A 163 -0.52 -1.03 -4.55
C GLY A 163 -0.11 -0.16 -5.73
N GLY A 164 0.85 -0.62 -6.53
CA GLY A 164 1.21 0.02 -7.81
C GLY A 164 1.33 -1.01 -8.92
N PHE A 165 0.80 -0.70 -10.10
CA PHE A 165 0.96 -1.53 -11.30
C PHE A 165 1.60 -0.75 -12.44
N SER A 166 2.61 -1.31 -13.11
CA SER A 166 3.24 -0.71 -14.29
C SER A 166 3.74 0.72 -14.02
N GLN A 167 3.22 1.73 -14.72
CA GLN A 167 3.46 3.15 -14.42
C GLN A 167 3.15 3.52 -12.95
N GLY A 168 2.10 2.93 -12.37
CA GLY A 168 1.79 3.05 -10.96
C GLY A 168 2.91 2.55 -10.05
N GLY A 169 3.66 1.53 -10.46
CA GLY A 169 4.89 1.06 -9.81
C GLY A 169 5.97 2.15 -9.70
N ILE A 170 6.13 2.95 -10.77
CA ILE A 170 7.01 4.13 -10.77
C ILE A 170 6.52 5.15 -9.75
N ILE A 171 5.23 5.47 -9.79
CA ILE A 171 4.62 6.50 -8.93
C ILE A 171 4.78 6.13 -7.45
N ILE A 172 4.49 4.90 -7.05
CA ILE A 172 4.62 4.48 -5.64
C ILE A 172 6.08 4.47 -5.19
N SER A 173 7.01 4.14 -6.08
CA SER A 173 8.45 4.13 -5.77
C SER A 173 8.98 5.55 -5.63
N TYR A 174 8.59 6.46 -6.52
CA TYR A 174 8.98 7.86 -6.48
C TYR A 174 8.38 8.56 -5.26
N PHE A 175 7.11 8.26 -4.94
CA PHE A 175 6.47 8.68 -3.70
C PHE A 175 7.26 8.21 -2.47
N TYR A 176 7.72 6.95 -2.46
CA TYR A 176 8.57 6.45 -1.39
C TYR A 176 9.85 7.29 -1.25
N PHE A 177 10.59 7.49 -2.35
CA PHE A 177 11.86 8.23 -2.35
C PHE A 177 11.71 9.72 -1.98
N ASP A 178 10.64 10.36 -2.45
CA ASP A 178 10.49 11.82 -2.37
C ASP A 178 9.69 12.25 -1.13
N TYR A 179 8.79 11.41 -0.63
CA TYR A 179 7.86 11.77 0.44
C TYR A 179 7.90 10.85 1.66
N LEU A 180 8.12 9.54 1.52
CA LEU A 180 7.91 8.60 2.64
C LEU A 180 9.17 8.12 3.35
N ALA A 181 10.28 7.97 2.63
CA ALA A 181 11.54 7.46 3.17
C ALA A 181 12.03 8.27 4.39
N PRO A 182 12.93 7.72 5.24
CA PRO A 182 13.50 8.45 6.37
C PRO A 182 13.98 9.86 6.01
N GLY A 183 13.56 10.85 6.80
CA GLY A 183 13.89 12.26 6.56
C GLY A 183 13.05 12.97 5.48
N LYS A 184 12.05 12.31 4.89
CA LYS A 184 11.16 12.90 3.89
C LYS A 184 9.87 13.49 4.51
N PRO A 185 9.17 14.41 3.82
CA PRO A 185 8.06 15.19 4.40
C PRO A 185 6.92 14.37 5.05
N LEU A 186 6.64 13.18 4.52
CA LEU A 186 5.58 12.28 4.99
C LEU A 186 6.13 11.07 5.75
N ASN A 187 7.39 11.09 6.17
CA ASN A 187 8.00 9.99 6.90
C ASN A 187 7.23 9.61 8.18
N TRP A 188 6.49 10.55 8.78
CA TRP A 188 5.61 10.29 9.91
C TRP A 188 4.51 9.25 9.63
N ARG A 189 4.16 9.02 8.35
CA ARG A 189 3.22 7.97 7.90
C ARG A 189 3.88 6.62 7.69
N LEU A 190 5.20 6.54 7.63
CA LEU A 190 5.92 5.30 7.28
C LEU A 190 5.65 4.19 8.31
N LYS A 191 5.57 4.54 9.60
CA LYS A 191 5.23 3.60 10.69
C LYS A 191 3.82 3.01 10.57
N ASP A 192 2.93 3.67 9.84
CA ASP A 192 1.54 3.25 9.65
C ASP A 192 1.38 2.40 8.37
N LEU A 193 2.42 2.28 7.54
CA LEU A 193 2.41 1.49 6.30
C LEU A 193 2.55 0.00 6.62
N LYS A 194 1.51 -0.78 6.31
CA LYS A 194 1.45 -2.23 6.55
C LYS A 194 2.14 -3.05 5.47
N GLY A 195 2.05 -2.62 4.21
CA GLY A 195 2.75 -3.29 3.12
C GLY A 195 2.52 -2.65 1.77
N VAL A 196 3.37 -3.01 0.81
CA VAL A 196 3.33 -2.56 -0.58
C VAL A 196 3.34 -3.74 -1.53
N LEU A 197 2.41 -3.74 -2.49
CA LEU A 197 2.41 -4.67 -3.64
C LEU A 197 2.73 -3.88 -4.91
N ALA A 198 3.79 -4.26 -5.60
CA ALA A 198 4.21 -3.63 -6.84
C ALA A 198 4.20 -4.67 -7.98
N TYR A 199 3.26 -4.53 -8.91
CA TYR A 199 3.10 -5.42 -10.06
C TYR A 199 3.81 -4.83 -11.28
N GLY A 200 4.72 -5.58 -11.89
CA GLY A 200 5.44 -5.14 -13.10
C GLY A 200 6.22 -3.83 -12.90
N ASN A 201 6.88 -3.65 -11.75
CA ASN A 201 7.46 -2.39 -11.33
C ASN A 201 8.75 -2.02 -12.08
N PRO A 202 8.80 -0.89 -12.83
CA PRO A 202 10.04 -0.39 -13.44
C PRO A 202 11.10 0.04 -12.42
N CYS A 203 10.72 0.29 -11.17
CA CYS A 203 11.64 0.72 -10.11
C CYS A 203 12.21 -0.44 -9.26
N ARG A 204 11.93 -1.70 -9.65
CA ARG A 204 12.27 -2.92 -8.89
C ARG A 204 13.78 -3.05 -8.60
N GLN A 205 14.11 -3.45 -7.37
CA GLN A 205 15.48 -3.80 -6.97
C GLN A 205 15.96 -5.06 -7.69
N ILE A 206 17.27 -5.16 -7.94
CA ILE A 206 17.87 -6.39 -8.50
C ILE A 206 17.48 -7.62 -7.68
N ASN A 207 17.08 -8.70 -8.38
CA ASN A 207 16.68 -10.00 -7.81
C ASN A 207 15.53 -9.98 -6.80
N SER A 208 14.83 -8.85 -6.65
CA SER A 208 13.66 -8.77 -5.78
C SER A 208 12.46 -9.40 -6.47
N ILE A 209 11.83 -10.38 -5.82
CA ILE A 209 10.61 -11.04 -6.28
C ILE A 209 9.83 -11.57 -5.08
N ALA A 210 8.50 -11.48 -5.15
CA ALA A 210 7.61 -12.04 -4.14
C ALA A 210 7.80 -13.57 -4.07
N PRO A 211 7.79 -14.17 -2.85
CA PRO A 211 8.05 -15.61 -2.70
C PRO A 211 7.14 -16.51 -3.54
N TRP A 212 5.87 -16.13 -3.73
CA TRP A 212 4.90 -16.90 -4.52
C TRP A 212 5.09 -16.76 -6.04
N CYS A 213 5.96 -15.86 -6.49
CA CYS A 213 6.23 -15.60 -7.91
C CYS A 213 7.58 -16.14 -8.39
N GLN A 214 8.39 -16.72 -7.51
CA GLN A 214 9.77 -17.14 -7.83
C GLN A 214 9.85 -18.07 -9.05
N SER A 215 8.86 -18.96 -9.24
CA SER A 215 8.83 -19.87 -10.39
C SER A 215 8.46 -19.18 -11.71
N TRP A 216 7.98 -17.94 -11.68
CA TRP A 216 7.54 -17.21 -12.88
C TRP A 216 8.69 -16.49 -13.58
N ALA A 217 9.77 -16.16 -12.88
CA ALA A 217 10.92 -15.44 -13.42
C ALA A 217 12.22 -16.13 -13.00
N THR A 218 12.83 -16.85 -13.94
CA THR A 218 13.99 -17.70 -13.67
C THR A 218 15.32 -17.03 -13.97
N LYS A 219 15.33 -15.87 -14.63
CA LYS A 219 16.56 -15.16 -14.99
C LYS A 219 17.12 -14.41 -13.78
N PRO A 220 18.35 -14.76 -13.33
CA PRO A 220 18.99 -14.06 -12.23
C PRO A 220 19.54 -12.71 -12.71
N ASN A 221 19.88 -11.86 -11.74
CA ASN A 221 20.51 -10.55 -11.90
C ASN A 221 19.70 -9.59 -12.78
N THR A 222 18.39 -9.69 -12.71
CA THR A 222 17.46 -8.77 -13.40
C THR A 222 16.94 -7.72 -12.44
N HIS A 223 16.56 -6.57 -12.98
CA HIS A 223 16.00 -5.44 -12.23
C HIS A 223 14.92 -4.70 -13.03
N GLY A 224 14.26 -3.70 -12.43
CA GLY A 224 13.29 -2.88 -13.15
C GLY A 224 13.91 -2.01 -14.25
N LEU A 225 13.10 -1.49 -15.17
CA LEU A 225 13.55 -0.76 -16.35
C LEU A 225 14.08 0.66 -16.07
N ASP A 226 13.74 1.29 -14.94
CA ASP A 226 14.13 2.68 -14.65
C ASP A 226 15.66 2.80 -14.43
N PRO A 227 16.41 3.52 -15.29
CA PRO A 227 17.86 3.61 -15.16
C PRO A 227 18.35 4.57 -14.07
N TYR A 228 17.46 5.33 -13.42
CA TYR A 228 17.87 6.44 -12.53
C TYR A 228 17.30 6.33 -11.11
N ARG A 229 16.15 5.68 -10.94
CA ARG A 229 15.38 5.70 -9.69
C ARG A 229 14.85 4.33 -9.31
N ARG A 230 15.74 3.34 -9.18
CA ARG A 230 15.42 2.01 -8.63
C ARG A 230 15.88 1.86 -7.20
N PHE A 231 15.19 0.98 -6.46
CA PHE A 231 15.67 0.49 -5.18
C PHE A 231 17.04 -0.20 -5.34
N GLY A 232 17.94 0.03 -4.38
CA GLY A 232 19.27 -0.58 -4.33
C GLY A 232 20.31 0.00 -5.30
N MET A 233 19.96 0.98 -6.14
CA MET A 233 20.95 1.72 -6.92
C MET A 233 21.86 2.60 -6.04
N PRO A 234 23.07 2.97 -6.51
CA PRO A 234 23.91 3.94 -5.80
C PRO A 234 23.15 5.22 -5.43
N GLY A 235 23.14 5.55 -4.14
CA GLY A 235 22.42 6.73 -3.62
C GLY A 235 20.90 6.58 -3.53
N LYS A 236 20.35 5.38 -3.73
CA LYS A 236 18.93 5.04 -3.53
C LYS A 236 18.79 4.05 -2.36
N PRO A 237 17.67 4.10 -1.61
CA PRO A 237 17.45 3.16 -0.52
C PRO A 237 17.29 1.74 -1.06
N SER A 238 17.65 0.74 -0.25
CA SER A 238 17.24 -0.64 -0.49
C SER A 238 15.72 -0.77 -0.38
N GLN A 239 15.17 -1.77 -1.08
CA GLN A 239 13.75 -2.08 -1.01
C GLN A 239 13.37 -2.45 0.44
N PRO A 240 12.28 -1.87 1.00
CA PRO A 240 11.80 -2.24 2.33
C PRO A 240 11.33 -3.70 2.42
N ASP A 241 11.47 -4.32 3.59
CA ASP A 241 11.06 -5.71 3.81
C ASP A 241 9.55 -5.95 3.60
N ASN A 242 8.73 -4.92 3.84
CA ASN A 242 7.29 -4.96 3.62
C ASN A 242 6.88 -4.51 2.21
N TRP A 243 7.77 -4.65 1.23
CA TRP A 243 7.52 -4.34 -0.17
C TRP A 243 7.68 -5.61 -1.01
N MET A 244 6.64 -5.98 -1.75
CA MET A 244 6.60 -7.20 -2.54
C MET A 244 6.51 -6.89 -4.03
N GLU A 245 7.44 -7.47 -4.79
CA GLU A 245 7.59 -7.27 -6.23
C GLU A 245 7.00 -8.46 -6.98
N VAL A 246 5.93 -8.23 -7.74
CA VAL A 246 5.20 -9.26 -8.46
C VAL A 246 5.39 -9.06 -9.96
N TYR A 247 6.11 -9.96 -10.60
CA TYR A 247 6.34 -9.91 -12.05
C TYR A 247 6.55 -11.32 -12.62
N ARG A 248 6.61 -11.40 -13.95
CA ARG A 248 6.82 -12.64 -14.69
C ARG A 248 8.06 -12.52 -15.56
N GLY A 249 8.68 -13.66 -15.86
CA GLY A 249 9.73 -13.73 -16.86
C GLY A 249 9.24 -13.19 -18.19
N GLY A 250 10.05 -12.35 -18.84
CA GLY A 250 9.70 -11.64 -20.06
C GLY A 250 8.93 -10.34 -19.88
N ASP A 251 8.59 -9.93 -18.65
CA ASP A 251 8.07 -8.58 -18.39
C ASP A 251 9.19 -7.55 -18.67
N ILE A 252 9.11 -6.85 -19.81
CA ILE A 252 10.15 -5.91 -20.24
C ILE A 252 10.33 -4.71 -19.30
N PHE A 253 9.35 -4.42 -18.46
CA PHE A 253 9.37 -3.31 -17.53
C PHE A 253 9.99 -3.70 -16.19
N ALA A 254 9.76 -4.94 -15.75
CA ALA A 254 10.23 -5.44 -14.47
C ALA A 254 11.46 -6.37 -14.57
N GLU A 255 11.75 -6.99 -15.71
CA GLU A 255 12.84 -7.95 -15.93
C GLU A 255 13.85 -7.41 -16.97
N ASN A 256 14.51 -6.31 -16.62
CA ASN A 256 15.61 -5.75 -17.39
C ASN A 256 16.98 -6.26 -16.92
N THR A 257 17.98 -6.13 -17.79
CA THR A 257 19.38 -6.57 -17.61
C THR A 257 20.36 -5.41 -17.81
N ASP A 258 21.60 -5.56 -17.35
CA ASP A 258 22.67 -4.57 -17.56
C ASP A 258 23.45 -4.78 -18.88
N ASP A 259 22.92 -5.61 -19.79
CA ASP A 259 23.51 -5.83 -21.11
C ASP A 259 23.02 -4.79 -22.12
N LYS A 260 23.59 -4.81 -23.33
CA LYS A 260 23.23 -3.87 -24.40
C LYS A 260 21.72 -3.82 -24.68
N SER A 261 21.03 -4.97 -24.63
CA SER A 261 19.57 -5.02 -24.82
C SER A 261 18.85 -4.23 -23.73
N GLY A 262 19.27 -4.36 -22.48
CA GLY A 262 18.67 -3.62 -21.38
C GLY A 262 19.02 -2.13 -21.36
N GLU A 263 20.21 -1.74 -21.83
CA GLU A 263 20.57 -0.34 -22.05
C GLU A 263 19.66 0.32 -23.10
N ILE A 264 19.38 -0.37 -24.21
CA ILE A 264 18.45 0.10 -25.26
C ILE A 264 17.06 0.31 -24.68
N LYS A 265 16.51 -0.68 -23.97
CA LYS A 265 15.17 -0.57 -23.36
C LYS A 265 15.12 0.61 -22.38
N ALA A 266 16.14 0.77 -21.55
CA ALA A 266 16.22 1.87 -20.59
C ALA A 266 16.33 3.24 -21.27
N ALA A 267 17.07 3.34 -22.37
CA ALA A 267 17.16 4.56 -23.18
C ALA A 267 15.80 4.92 -23.81
N ILE A 268 15.09 3.94 -24.37
CA ILE A 268 13.75 4.14 -24.95
C ILE A 268 12.76 4.58 -23.87
N TYR A 269 12.79 3.92 -22.70
CA TYR A 269 11.97 4.30 -21.56
C TYR A 269 12.22 5.76 -21.14
N GLN A 270 13.49 6.18 -21.07
CA GLN A 270 13.83 7.57 -20.75
C GLN A 270 13.35 8.57 -21.79
N ALA A 271 13.46 8.21 -23.05
CA ALA A 271 12.90 8.95 -24.17
C ALA A 271 11.39 9.19 -23.94
N VAL A 272 10.61 8.13 -23.72
CA VAL A 272 9.16 8.23 -23.48
C VAL A 272 8.81 9.01 -22.20
N MET A 273 9.65 8.93 -21.15
CA MET A 273 9.44 9.67 -19.90
C MET A 273 9.75 11.17 -19.98
N LYS A 274 10.73 11.58 -20.80
CA LYS A 274 11.33 12.93 -20.70
C LYS A 274 11.09 13.81 -21.91
N ASP A 275 10.90 13.25 -23.10
CA ASP A 275 10.88 14.07 -24.31
C ASP A 275 10.00 13.45 -25.39
N PHE A 276 8.94 14.17 -25.76
CA PHE A 276 8.17 13.88 -26.97
C PHE A 276 7.87 15.17 -27.74
N PHE A 277 8.86 16.07 -27.84
CA PHE A 277 8.78 17.16 -28.82
C PHE A 277 9.40 16.77 -30.17
N SER A 278 10.05 15.61 -30.27
CA SER A 278 10.55 15.05 -31.53
C SER A 278 9.78 13.80 -31.94
N ASN A 279 9.57 13.64 -33.25
CA ASN A 279 8.90 12.51 -33.88
C ASN A 279 9.37 11.16 -33.26
N PRO A 280 8.47 10.28 -32.76
CA PRO A 280 8.82 8.99 -32.13
C PRO A 280 9.74 8.14 -32.99
N PHE A 281 9.56 8.19 -34.31
CA PHE A 281 10.37 7.48 -35.27
C PHE A 281 11.78 8.07 -35.40
N SER A 282 11.94 9.38 -35.20
CA SER A 282 13.26 10.04 -35.17
C SER A 282 14.03 9.66 -33.90
N LEU A 283 13.35 9.55 -32.76
CA LEU A 283 13.96 9.11 -31.50
C LEU A 283 14.33 7.62 -31.56
N ALA A 284 13.45 6.79 -32.13
CA ALA A 284 13.75 5.39 -32.41
C ALA A 284 14.97 5.24 -33.36
N ALA A 285 15.05 6.06 -34.41
CA ALA A 285 16.21 6.07 -35.32
C ALA A 285 17.51 6.50 -34.61
N GLN A 286 17.47 7.51 -33.76
CA GLN A 286 18.64 7.94 -32.98
C GLN A 286 19.11 6.86 -31.99
N ILE A 287 18.18 6.18 -31.31
CA ILE A 287 18.52 5.07 -30.39
C ILE A 287 19.05 3.88 -31.18
N ALA A 288 18.40 3.52 -32.30
CA ALA A 288 18.85 2.45 -33.19
C ALA A 288 20.28 2.69 -33.70
N ASP A 289 20.59 3.92 -34.13
CA ASP A 289 21.92 4.31 -34.60
C ASP A 289 22.95 4.31 -33.46
N LEU A 290 22.64 4.91 -32.31
CA LEU A 290 23.51 4.96 -31.14
C LEU A 290 23.93 3.57 -30.65
N PHE A 291 22.99 2.62 -30.67
CA PHE A 291 23.23 1.25 -30.22
C PHE A 291 23.46 0.27 -31.37
N LEU A 292 23.62 0.69 -32.63
CA LEU A 292 23.77 -0.21 -33.78
C LEU A 292 22.76 -1.38 -33.76
N THR A 293 21.49 -1.06 -33.51
CA THR A 293 20.38 -2.02 -33.35
C THR A 293 19.37 -1.83 -34.48
N PRO A 294 18.72 -2.89 -35.00
CA PRO A 294 17.70 -2.74 -36.03
C PRO A 294 16.58 -1.77 -35.61
N LEU A 295 16.26 -0.81 -36.48
CA LEU A 295 15.23 0.20 -36.21
C LEU A 295 13.86 -0.40 -35.88
N GLU A 296 13.51 -1.52 -36.52
CA GLU A 296 12.24 -2.23 -36.27
C GLU A 296 12.13 -2.74 -34.82
N GLU A 297 13.23 -3.20 -34.23
CA GLU A 297 13.26 -3.66 -32.84
C GLU A 297 13.01 -2.49 -31.87
N VAL A 298 13.66 -1.35 -32.11
CA VAL A 298 13.50 -0.14 -31.30
C VAL A 298 12.09 0.43 -31.41
N ILE A 299 11.53 0.51 -32.62
CA ILE A 299 10.13 0.91 -32.85
C ILE A 299 9.20 -0.02 -32.08
N GLY A 300 9.49 -1.32 -32.05
CA GLY A 300 8.67 -2.27 -31.35
C GLY A 300 8.58 -2.03 -29.84
N ILE A 301 9.72 -1.74 -29.21
CA ILE A 301 9.78 -1.39 -27.79
C ILE A 301 9.07 -0.05 -27.53
N VAL A 302 9.27 0.96 -28.38
CA VAL A 302 8.54 2.25 -28.29
C VAL A 302 7.03 2.04 -28.32
N MET A 303 6.54 1.24 -29.28
CA MET A 303 5.11 0.95 -29.41
C MET A 303 4.59 0.17 -28.21
N ALA A 304 5.34 -0.79 -27.67
CA ALA A 304 4.94 -1.52 -26.47
C ALA A 304 4.78 -0.59 -25.25
N ILE A 305 5.66 0.41 -25.10
CA ILE A 305 5.61 1.38 -23.99
C ILE A 305 4.46 2.38 -24.18
N ILE A 306 4.27 2.91 -25.39
CA ILE A 306 3.28 3.95 -25.70
C ILE A 306 1.86 3.40 -25.76
N SER A 307 1.65 2.28 -26.47
CA SER A 307 0.29 1.80 -26.76
C SER A 307 -0.30 1.00 -25.61
N GLY A 308 0.50 0.52 -24.66
CA GLY A 308 0.04 -0.42 -23.63
C GLY A 308 -0.44 -1.76 -24.21
N VAL A 309 -0.23 -2.00 -25.50
CA VAL A 309 -0.67 -3.21 -26.21
C VAL A 309 0.50 -4.20 -26.30
N SER A 310 0.19 -5.47 -26.04
CA SER A 310 0.97 -6.64 -26.39
C SER A 310 1.64 -6.50 -27.77
N PHE A 311 2.97 -6.45 -27.81
CA PHE A 311 3.69 -6.39 -29.07
C PHE A 311 3.39 -7.64 -29.90
N LEU A 312 2.77 -7.41 -31.06
CA LEU A 312 2.51 -8.32 -32.18
C LEU A 312 1.62 -9.54 -31.90
N ALA A 313 0.70 -9.77 -32.84
CA ALA A 313 -0.35 -10.81 -32.85
C ALA A 313 0.17 -12.26 -32.87
N GLY A 314 0.94 -12.65 -31.84
CA GLY A 314 1.49 -13.99 -31.67
C GLY A 314 2.12 -14.28 -30.30
N GLN A 315 2.54 -13.27 -29.53
CA GLN A 315 3.04 -13.44 -28.15
C GLN A 315 2.65 -12.24 -27.26
N PRO A 316 1.56 -12.32 -26.49
CA PRO A 316 1.18 -11.23 -25.60
C PRO A 316 2.28 -10.97 -24.57
N ASN A 317 2.67 -9.70 -24.40
CA ASN A 317 3.68 -9.31 -23.42
C ASN A 317 3.23 -9.76 -22.03
N ALA A 318 4.09 -10.47 -21.29
CA ALA A 318 3.79 -11.04 -19.98
C ALA A 318 3.30 -9.99 -18.97
N HIS A 319 3.71 -8.73 -19.17
CA HIS A 319 3.27 -7.56 -18.40
C HIS A 319 1.77 -7.27 -18.51
N TYR A 320 1.17 -7.49 -19.69
CA TYR A 320 -0.26 -7.22 -19.95
C TYR A 320 -1.13 -8.48 -19.87
N SER A 321 -0.53 -9.62 -19.53
CA SER A 321 -1.28 -10.85 -19.26
C SER A 321 -1.93 -10.77 -17.87
N PRO A 322 -3.17 -11.27 -17.66
CA PRO A 322 -3.84 -11.20 -16.35
C PRO A 322 -2.97 -11.78 -15.24
N PHE A 323 -2.75 -11.07 -14.14
CA PHE A 323 -1.96 -11.55 -12.99
C PHE A 323 -2.74 -12.56 -12.15
N ASP A 324 -2.04 -13.55 -11.58
CA ASP A 324 -2.59 -14.30 -10.44
C ASP A 324 -2.44 -13.44 -9.19
N LEU A 325 -3.57 -13.05 -8.61
CA LEU A 325 -3.65 -12.11 -7.49
C LEU A 325 -3.61 -12.83 -6.14
N GLN A 326 -3.85 -14.13 -6.07
CA GLN A 326 -4.14 -14.82 -4.82
C GLN A 326 -2.98 -14.70 -3.81
N GLY A 327 -1.74 -14.87 -4.28
CA GLY A 327 -0.56 -14.71 -3.43
C GLY A 327 -0.43 -13.30 -2.85
N GLY A 328 -0.72 -12.27 -3.65
CA GLY A 328 -0.71 -10.87 -3.22
C GLY A 328 -1.83 -10.56 -2.20
N VAL A 329 -3.04 -11.04 -2.47
CA VAL A 329 -4.19 -10.93 -1.56
C VAL A 329 -3.86 -11.60 -0.22
N ASP A 330 -3.36 -12.84 -0.24
CA ASP A 330 -3.04 -13.60 0.96
C ASP A 330 -1.95 -12.94 1.80
N TRP A 331 -0.92 -12.41 1.14
CA TRP A 331 0.16 -11.71 1.82
C TRP A 331 -0.33 -10.40 2.44
N MET A 332 -1.04 -9.57 1.69
CA MET A 332 -1.56 -8.29 2.19
C MET A 332 -2.57 -8.50 3.31
N ARG A 333 -3.43 -9.51 3.20
CA ARG A 333 -4.36 -9.92 4.27
C ARG A 333 -3.63 -10.18 5.59
N LYS A 334 -2.45 -10.83 5.56
CA LYS A 334 -1.64 -11.07 6.76
C LYS A 334 -1.08 -9.76 7.32
N GLN A 335 -0.57 -8.86 6.47
CA GLN A 335 -0.04 -7.56 6.90
C GLN A 335 -1.08 -6.69 7.59
N LEU A 336 -2.33 -6.73 7.13
CA LEU A 336 -3.43 -5.93 7.67
C LEU A 336 -4.01 -6.44 8.98
N LYS A 337 -3.79 -7.73 9.31
CA LYS A 337 -4.26 -8.36 10.54
C LYS A 337 -3.26 -8.26 11.70
N ASN A 338 -1.99 -7.98 11.40
CA ASN A 338 -0.90 -7.77 12.35
C ASN A 338 -0.77 -6.30 12.74
#